data_AF-A0A1G6LLY2-F1
#
_entry.id   AF-A0A1G6LLY2-F1
#
_cell.length_a   1.000
_cell.length_b   1.000
_cell.length_c   1.000
_cell.angle_alpha   90.00
_cell.angle_beta   90.00
_cell.angle_gamma   90.00
#
_symmetry.space_group_name_H-M   'P 1'
#
loop_
_entity.id
_entity.type
_entity.pdbx_description
1 polymer ?
#
loop_
_entity_poly.entity_id
_entity_poly.type
_entity_poly.pdbx_seq_one_letter_code
_entity_poly.pdbx_strand_id
1 'polypeptide(L)'
;MRQLVALGLLSAMAMLTACHPTLFGSDSRSHSDRSRYTGIGVYSTGELWPKIAADPARPDTAVKDAAAATTDDDEHVIVVVDTKTGEIRECGDYSGKCISMNPWTKAISASGQLPVPLTKHAADLQREREQNQKQVEISAKMK
;
A
#
# COMPACT_ATOMS: atom_id res chain seq x y z
N MET A 1 -5.25 -29.15 63.79
CA MET A 1 -4.42 -28.05 63.23
C MET A 1 -3.63 -28.51 61.99
N ARG A 2 -4.28 -29.06 60.95
CA ARG A 2 -3.57 -29.56 59.74
C ARG A 2 -4.28 -29.29 58.40
N GLN A 3 -5.41 -28.58 58.39
CA GLN A 3 -6.23 -28.40 57.18
C GLN A 3 -6.35 -26.94 56.69
N LEU A 4 -5.72 -25.96 57.36
CA LEU A 4 -5.91 -24.54 57.03
C LEU A 4 -4.83 -23.92 56.12
N VAL A 5 -3.85 -24.69 55.64
CA VAL A 5 -2.72 -24.13 54.86
C VAL A 5 -2.90 -24.30 53.34
N ALA A 6 -3.84 -25.12 52.87
CA ALA A 6 -3.96 -25.46 51.45
C ALA A 6 -4.79 -24.46 50.61
N LEU A 7 -5.48 -23.49 51.21
CA LEU A 7 -6.35 -22.54 50.49
C LEU A 7 -5.69 -21.20 50.12
N GLY A 8 -4.39 -21.01 50.40
CA GLY A 8 -3.70 -19.74 50.14
C GLY A 8 -3.03 -19.61 48.77
N LEU A 9 -2.85 -20.71 48.02
CA LEU A 9 -1.99 -20.73 46.83
C LEU A 9 -2.73 -20.67 45.49
N LEU A 10 -4.06 -20.74 45.48
CA LEU A 10 -4.85 -20.67 44.25
C LEU A 10 -5.25 -19.24 43.82
N SER A 11 -5.05 -18.21 44.64
CA SER A 11 -5.45 -16.83 44.31
C SER A 11 -4.38 -16.01 43.56
N ALA A 12 -3.11 -16.46 43.54
CA ALA A 12 -2.02 -15.71 42.92
C ALA A 12 -1.85 -15.98 41.41
N MET A 13 -2.51 -17.01 40.86
CA MET A 13 -2.33 -17.41 39.46
C MET A 13 -3.34 -16.78 38.48
N ALA A 14 -4.34 -16.04 38.98
CA ALA A 14 -5.40 -15.43 38.18
C ALA A 14 -5.07 -14.01 37.66
N MET A 15 -3.90 -13.44 37.97
CA MET A 15 -3.56 -12.05 37.61
C MET A 15 -2.55 -11.91 36.44
N LEU A 16 -2.20 -12.99 35.74
CA LEU A 16 -1.25 -12.95 34.61
C LEU A 16 -1.91 -13.11 33.22
N THR A 17 -3.23 -13.15 33.12
CA THR A 17 -3.96 -13.23 31.83
C THR A 17 -4.70 -11.93 31.51
N ALA A 18 -3.96 -10.82 31.38
CA ALA A 18 -4.50 -9.56 30.89
C ALA A 18 -3.49 -8.83 29.98
N CYS A 19 -3.05 -9.52 28.93
CA CYS A 19 -2.61 -8.88 27.69
C CYS A 19 -3.50 -9.41 26.57
N HIS A 20 -4.72 -8.85 26.48
CA HIS A 20 -5.46 -8.92 25.23
C HIS A 20 -4.81 -7.86 24.33
N PRO A 21 -4.11 -8.24 23.24
CA PRO A 21 -3.89 -7.27 22.19
C PRO A 21 -5.28 -6.79 21.77
N THR A 22 -5.52 -5.49 21.89
CA THR A 22 -6.65 -4.84 21.22
C THR A 22 -6.42 -5.02 19.72
N LEU A 23 -6.83 -6.17 19.20
CA LEU A 23 -7.04 -6.35 17.78
C LEU A 23 -8.12 -5.34 17.40
N PHE A 24 -7.71 -4.38 16.60
CA PHE A 24 -8.54 -3.44 15.88
C PHE A 24 -9.89 -4.08 15.54
N GLY A 25 -10.97 -3.39 15.95
CA GLY A 25 -12.33 -3.90 15.94
C GLY A 25 -12.72 -4.58 14.63
N SER A 26 -12.82 -5.90 14.68
CA SER A 26 -13.55 -6.69 13.69
C SER A 26 -14.96 -6.91 14.24
N ASP A 27 -15.82 -5.91 14.02
CA ASP A 27 -17.27 -6.10 14.08
C ASP A 27 -17.64 -7.21 13.08
N SER A 28 -17.68 -8.44 13.57
CA SER A 28 -18.08 -9.62 12.82
C SER A 28 -19.60 -9.64 12.73
N ARG A 29 -20.15 -8.69 11.96
CA ARG A 29 -21.51 -8.85 11.44
C ARG A 29 -21.45 -9.97 10.40
N SER A 30 -21.96 -11.12 10.82
CA SER A 30 -22.37 -12.23 9.96
C SER A 30 -23.20 -11.69 8.78
N HIS A 31 -22.56 -11.53 7.62
CA HIS A 31 -23.22 -11.45 6.32
C HIS A 31 -22.60 -12.53 5.44
N SER A 32 -23.45 -13.42 4.95
CA SER A 32 -23.13 -14.58 4.12
C SER A 32 -22.65 -14.22 2.70
N ASP A 33 -22.19 -13.00 2.49
CA ASP A 33 -21.54 -12.56 1.26
C ASP A 33 -20.05 -12.41 1.55
N ARG A 34 -19.24 -13.28 0.96
CA ARG A 34 -17.77 -13.19 1.01
C ARG A 34 -17.36 -11.74 0.77
N SER A 35 -16.50 -11.19 1.63
CA SER A 35 -16.04 -9.80 1.51
C SER A 35 -15.55 -9.56 0.08
N ARG A 36 -16.08 -8.53 -0.59
CA ARG A 36 -15.69 -8.20 -1.97
C ARG A 36 -14.19 -7.93 -2.08
N TYR A 37 -13.56 -7.50 -0.99
CA TYR A 37 -12.15 -7.14 -0.93
C TYR A 37 -11.34 -8.17 -0.12
N THR A 38 -10.17 -8.56 -0.62
CA THR A 38 -9.29 -9.57 0.01
C THR A 38 -8.03 -8.99 0.64
N GLY A 39 -7.76 -7.70 0.43
CA GLY A 39 -6.56 -7.06 0.94
C GLY A 39 -6.76 -5.55 1.01
N ILE A 40 -6.33 -4.99 2.14
CA ILE A 40 -6.19 -3.56 2.35
C ILE A 40 -4.74 -3.34 2.76
N GLY A 41 -4.02 -2.52 2.00
CA GLY A 41 -2.68 -2.05 2.33
C GLY A 41 -2.68 -0.54 2.51
N VAL A 42 -1.82 -0.04 3.39
CA VAL A 42 -1.59 1.40 3.57
C VAL A 42 -0.12 1.65 3.31
N TYR A 43 0.17 2.57 2.40
CA TYR A 43 1.53 2.86 1.93
C TYR A 43 1.78 4.36 2.02
N SER A 44 3.02 4.79 2.24
CA SER A 44 3.37 6.22 2.11
C SER A 44 3.22 6.67 0.66
N THR A 45 2.73 7.89 0.43
CA THR A 45 2.50 8.47 -0.91
C THR A 45 3.77 8.59 -1.75
N GLY A 46 4.88 9.01 -1.15
CA GLY A 46 6.17 9.17 -1.84
C GLY A 46 6.09 10.11 -3.05
N GLU A 47 7.14 10.14 -3.88
CA GLU A 47 7.20 11.05 -5.04
C GLU A 47 6.39 10.60 -6.27
N LEU A 48 5.82 9.39 -6.23
CA LEU A 48 5.10 8.82 -7.37
C LEU A 48 3.62 9.14 -7.29
N TRP A 49 3.01 9.18 -6.10
CA TRP A 49 1.58 9.41 -5.95
C TRP A 49 1.07 10.67 -6.65
N PRO A 50 1.67 11.87 -6.48
CA PRO A 50 1.20 13.07 -7.17
C PRO A 50 1.28 12.95 -8.70
N LYS A 51 2.25 12.18 -9.22
CA LYS A 51 2.43 11.97 -10.66
C LYS A 51 1.38 11.04 -11.24
N ILE A 52 1.01 9.99 -10.49
CA ILE A 52 -0.03 9.03 -10.89
C ILE A 52 -1.40 9.71 -10.82
N ALA A 53 -1.64 10.51 -9.78
CA ALA A 53 -2.91 11.18 -9.54
C ALA A 53 -3.17 12.42 -10.41
N ALA A 54 -2.13 12.93 -11.08
CA ALA A 54 -2.21 14.05 -12.02
C ALA A 54 -2.47 13.61 -13.48
N ASP A 55 -2.63 12.31 -13.76
CA ASP A 55 -2.85 11.78 -15.10
C ASP A 55 -4.17 12.31 -15.71
N PRO A 56 -4.13 13.18 -16.74
CA PRO A 56 -5.31 13.80 -17.31
C PRO A 56 -6.20 12.81 -18.07
N ALA A 57 -5.70 11.61 -18.37
CA ALA A 57 -6.50 10.54 -18.97
C ALA A 57 -7.50 9.93 -17.98
N ARG A 58 -7.38 10.25 -16.69
CA ARG A 58 -8.28 9.80 -15.63
C ARG A 58 -9.20 10.97 -15.26
N PRO A 59 -10.48 10.92 -15.65
CA PRO A 59 -11.42 11.97 -15.33
C PRO A 59 -11.79 11.85 -13.86
N ASP A 60 -10.94 12.40 -13.01
CA ASP A 60 -11.20 12.42 -11.58
C ASP A 60 -12.05 13.64 -11.26
N THR A 61 -13.00 13.46 -10.35
CA THR A 61 -13.89 14.51 -9.86
C THR A 61 -13.07 15.67 -9.31
N ALA A 62 -12.87 16.71 -10.11
CA ALA A 62 -12.18 17.93 -9.69
C ALA A 62 -12.82 18.42 -8.39
N VAL A 63 -11.99 18.54 -7.36
CA VAL A 63 -12.43 19.07 -6.08
C VAL A 63 -12.81 20.53 -6.30
N LYS A 64 -14.10 20.86 -6.14
CA LYS A 64 -14.64 22.19 -6.46
C LYS A 64 -14.36 23.23 -5.39
N ASP A 65 -13.98 22.80 -4.20
CA ASP A 65 -13.69 23.64 -3.06
C ASP A 65 -12.19 23.94 -2.99
N ALA A 66 -11.83 25.23 -2.98
CA ALA A 66 -10.45 25.68 -2.91
C ALA A 66 -9.79 25.38 -1.55
N ALA A 67 -10.60 25.09 -0.51
CA ALA A 67 -10.11 24.74 0.83
C ALA A 67 -9.96 23.22 1.05
N ALA A 68 -10.28 22.40 0.05
CA ALA A 68 -10.18 20.95 0.20
C ALA A 68 -8.75 20.45 0.00
N ALA A 69 -8.44 19.33 0.65
CA ALA A 69 -7.16 18.66 0.54
C ALA A 69 -6.87 18.24 -0.91
N THR A 70 -5.64 18.48 -1.32
CA THR A 70 -5.08 18.12 -2.62
C THR A 70 -4.27 16.82 -2.50
N THR A 71 -3.84 16.26 -3.62
CA THR A 71 -3.01 15.05 -3.63
C THR A 71 -1.64 15.26 -2.97
N ASP A 72 -1.20 16.51 -2.84
CA ASP A 72 0.04 16.86 -2.15
C ASP A 72 -0.13 16.83 -0.62
N ASP A 73 -1.36 16.88 -0.14
CA ASP A 73 -1.70 16.76 1.29
C ASP A 73 -1.86 15.31 1.74
N ASP A 74 -1.80 14.33 0.82
CA ASP A 74 -1.90 12.91 1.15
C ASP A 74 -0.60 12.41 1.81
N GLU A 75 -0.70 11.82 3.01
CA GLU A 75 0.42 11.15 3.67
C GLU A 75 0.43 9.64 3.35
N HIS A 76 -0.75 9.07 3.12
CA HIS A 76 -0.93 7.66 2.88
C HIS A 76 -1.81 7.37 1.66
N VAL A 77 -1.50 6.27 0.97
CA VAL A 77 -2.33 5.67 -0.07
C VAL A 77 -2.89 4.36 0.46
N ILE A 78 -4.21 4.26 0.47
CA ILE A 78 -4.95 3.07 0.83
C ILE A 78 -5.20 2.27 -0.44
N VAL A 79 -4.69 1.05 -0.50
CA VAL A 79 -4.81 0.15 -1.65
C VAL A 79 -5.76 -0.99 -1.32
N VAL A 80 -6.77 -1.20 -2.15
CA VAL A 80 -7.79 -2.23 -1.99
C VAL A 80 -7.88 -3.09 -3.23
N VAL A 81 -7.97 -4.41 -3.06
CA VAL A 81 -8.10 -5.37 -4.17
C VAL A 81 -9.48 -6.02 -4.17
N ASP A 82 -10.25 -5.83 -5.24
CA ASP A 82 -11.53 -6.50 -5.49
C ASP A 82 -11.29 -7.94 -5.95
N THR A 83 -11.76 -8.89 -5.17
CA THR A 83 -11.63 -10.34 -5.42
C THR A 83 -12.40 -10.85 -6.61
N LYS A 84 -13.51 -10.19 -6.96
CA LYS A 84 -14.39 -10.64 -8.04
C LYS A 84 -13.85 -10.22 -9.39
N THR A 85 -13.25 -9.03 -9.46
CA THR A 85 -12.82 -8.42 -10.72
C THR A 85 -11.30 -8.39 -10.87
N GLY A 86 -10.54 -8.50 -9.78
CA GLY A 86 -9.10 -8.21 -9.76
C GLY A 86 -8.78 -6.72 -9.86
N GLU A 87 -9.77 -5.83 -9.77
CA GLU A 87 -9.56 -4.38 -9.77
C GLU A 87 -8.81 -3.96 -8.49
N ILE A 88 -7.78 -3.15 -8.69
CA ILE A 88 -7.00 -2.50 -7.64
C ILE A 88 -7.49 -1.05 -7.56
N ARG A 89 -7.79 -0.59 -6.36
CA ARG A 89 -8.14 0.80 -6.06
C ARG A 89 -7.10 1.39 -5.13
N GLU A 90 -6.57 2.54 -5.48
CA GLU A 90 -5.59 3.29 -4.70
C GLU A 90 -6.20 4.64 -4.35
N CYS A 91 -6.36 4.95 -3.06
CA CYS A 91 -6.99 6.18 -2.61
C CYS A 91 -6.09 6.96 -1.65
N GLY A 92 -5.93 8.26 -1.89
CA GLY A 92 -5.32 9.19 -0.93
C GLY A 92 -6.18 9.35 0.32
N ASP A 93 -5.55 9.42 1.48
CA ASP A 93 -6.23 9.48 2.78
C ASP A 93 -6.86 10.84 3.09
N TYR A 94 -6.27 11.95 2.62
CA TYR A 94 -6.78 13.30 2.86
C TYR A 94 -7.55 13.86 1.66
N SER A 95 -7.00 13.74 0.47
CA SER A 95 -7.60 14.25 -0.77
C SER A 95 -8.84 13.46 -1.19
N GLY A 96 -8.97 12.22 -0.73
CA GLY A 96 -10.00 11.27 -1.17
C GLY A 96 -9.89 10.89 -2.65
N LYS A 97 -8.77 11.25 -3.30
CA LYS A 97 -8.51 10.96 -4.70
C LYS A 97 -8.32 9.46 -4.87
N CYS A 98 -9.17 8.82 -5.67
CA CYS A 98 -9.11 7.39 -5.92
C CYS A 98 -8.80 7.06 -7.37
N ILE A 99 -7.91 6.09 -7.56
CA ILE A 99 -7.45 5.59 -8.85
C ILE A 99 -7.80 4.11 -8.93
N SER A 100 -8.57 3.73 -9.94
CA SER A 100 -8.90 2.32 -10.20
C SER A 100 -8.10 1.80 -11.40
N MET A 101 -7.55 0.59 -11.27
CA MET A 101 -6.89 -0.10 -12.37
C MET A 101 -7.13 -1.61 -12.30
N ASN A 102 -7.09 -2.29 -13.45
CA ASN A 102 -7.17 -3.75 -13.50
C ASN A 102 -6.10 -4.27 -14.47
N PRO A 103 -4.93 -4.68 -13.96
CA PRO A 103 -3.81 -5.08 -14.82
C PRO A 103 -4.04 -6.44 -15.49
N TRP A 104 -5.10 -7.17 -15.12
CA TRP A 104 -5.36 -8.54 -15.55
C TRP A 104 -6.38 -8.63 -16.69
N THR A 105 -7.34 -7.69 -16.76
CA THR A 105 -8.47 -7.78 -17.71
C THR A 105 -8.27 -6.96 -18.98
N LYS A 106 -7.39 -5.97 -18.96
CA LYS A 106 -6.98 -5.23 -20.14
C LYS A 106 -5.47 -5.39 -20.29
N ALA A 107 -5.02 -5.78 -21.48
CA ALA A 107 -3.63 -5.53 -21.85
C ALA A 107 -3.40 -4.03 -21.61
N ILE A 108 -2.47 -3.71 -20.71
CA ILE A 108 -1.96 -2.37 -20.48
C ILE A 108 -1.58 -1.87 -21.86
N SER A 109 -2.46 -1.09 -22.51
CA SER A 109 -2.15 -0.60 -23.85
C SER A 109 -0.91 0.25 -23.71
N ALA A 110 -0.08 0.38 -24.75
CA ALA A 110 1.09 1.26 -24.68
C ALA A 110 0.73 2.71 -24.24
N SER A 111 -0.56 3.08 -24.38
CA SER A 111 -1.20 4.30 -23.89
C SER A 111 -1.96 4.17 -22.55
N GLY A 112 -2.29 2.96 -22.10
CA GLY A 112 -2.96 2.68 -20.82
C GLY A 112 -1.89 2.50 -19.77
N GLN A 113 -1.24 3.62 -19.46
CA GLN A 113 0.09 3.69 -18.86
C GLN A 113 0.19 2.88 -17.55
N LEU A 114 1.30 2.15 -17.45
CA LEU A 114 1.91 1.87 -16.16
C LEU A 114 1.89 3.17 -15.33
N PRO A 115 1.62 3.10 -14.01
CA PRO A 115 1.28 4.28 -13.18
C PRO A 115 2.22 5.48 -13.37
N VAL A 116 3.48 5.23 -13.74
CA VAL A 116 4.39 6.27 -14.21
C VAL A 116 5.07 5.80 -15.50
N PRO A 117 5.19 6.63 -16.55
CA PRO A 117 6.10 6.35 -17.65
C PRO A 117 7.53 6.28 -17.07
N LEU A 118 8.03 5.05 -16.87
CA LEU A 118 9.37 4.77 -16.31
C LEU A 118 10.51 5.12 -17.27
N THR A 119 10.31 6.08 -18.17
CA THR A 119 11.31 6.49 -19.17
C THR A 119 12.56 7.02 -18.50
N LYS A 120 12.42 7.75 -17.38
CA LYS A 120 13.56 8.24 -16.60
C LYS A 120 14.40 7.11 -16.01
N HIS A 121 13.75 6.13 -15.37
CA HIS A 121 14.47 5.01 -14.76
C HIS A 121 15.15 4.13 -15.82
N ALA A 122 14.53 3.92 -16.98
CA ALA A 122 15.16 3.22 -18.10
C ALA A 122 16.43 3.93 -18.58
N ALA A 123 16.42 5.27 -18.68
CA ALA A 123 17.59 6.04 -19.04
C ALA A 123 18.70 5.98 -17.98
N ASP A 124 18.33 5.95 -16.69
CA ASP A 124 19.28 5.87 -15.57
C ASP A 124 19.99 4.52 -15.55
N LEU A 125 19.24 3.42 -15.69
CA LEU A 125 19.78 2.06 -15.81
C LEU A 125 20.72 1.90 -17.01
N GLN A 126 20.43 2.60 -18.12
CA GLN A 126 21.30 2.56 -19.29
C GLN A 126 22.63 3.29 -19.04
N ARG A 127 22.60 4.45 -18.38
CA ARG A 127 23.83 5.18 -17.98
C ARG A 127 24.69 4.36 -17.02
N GLU A 128 24.07 3.66 -16.06
CA GLU A 128 24.79 2.77 -15.14
C GLU A 128 25.48 1.62 -15.88
N ARG A 129 24.82 1.01 -16.87
CA ARG A 129 25.42 -0.06 -17.69
C ARG A 129 26.63 0.44 -18.48
N GLU A 130 26.52 1.62 -19.08
CA GLU A 130 27.64 2.24 -19.82
C GLU A 130 28.82 2.55 -18.91
N GLN A 131 28.57 3.05 -17.70
CA GLN A 131 29.61 3.29 -16.70
C GLN A 131 30.29 2.00 -16.26
N ASN A 132 29.52 0.96 -15.97
CA ASN A 132 30.05 -0.35 -15.58
C ASN A 132 30.90 -0.98 -16.69
N GLN A 133 30.49 -0.87 -17.96
CA GLN A 133 31.28 -1.35 -19.11
C GLN A 133 32.62 -0.62 -19.23
N LYS A 134 32.61 0.71 -19.11
CA LYS A 134 33.85 1.52 -19.13
C LYS A 134 34.80 1.12 -18.01
N GLN A 135 34.27 0.86 -16.81
CA GLN A 135 35.09 0.43 -15.67
C GLN A 135 35.73 -0.95 -15.89
N VAL A 136 35.01 -1.89 -16.48
CA VAL A 136 35.55 -3.22 -16.84
C VAL A 136 36.67 -3.09 -17.88
N GLU A 137 36.48 -2.24 -18.90
CA GLU A 137 37.50 -2.02 -19.94
C GLU A 137 38.79 -1.40 -19.37
N ILE A 138 38.65 -0.42 -18.47
CA ILE A 138 39.81 0.20 -17.79
C ILE A 138 40.55 -0.84 -16.95
N SER A 139 39.83 -1.67 -16.19
CA SER A 139 40.42 -2.75 -15.38
C SER A 139 41.15 -3.79 -16.23
N ALA A 140 40.64 -4.11 -17.42
CA ALA A 140 41.27 -5.04 -18.35
C ALA A 140 42.57 -4.50 -18.95
N LYS A 141 42.66 -3.18 -19.20
CA LYS A 141 43.86 -2.52 -19.76
C LYS A 141 45.00 -2.34 -18.76
N MET A 142 44.71 -2.44 -17.46
CA MET A 142 45.72 -2.27 -16.39
C MET A 142 46.40 -3.59 -15.99
N LYS A 143 46.00 -4.73 -16.59
CA LYS A 143 46.63 -6.03 -16.40
C LYS A 143 47.54 -6.35 -17.58
#